data_AF-A0A2P4T8M5-F1
#
_entry.id   AF-A0A2P4T8M5-F1
#
_cell.length_a   1.000
_cell.length_b   1.000
_cell.length_c   1.000
_cell.angle_alpha   90.00
_cell.angle_beta   90.00
_cell.angle_gamma   90.00
#
_symmetry.space_group_name_H-M   'P 1'
#
loop_
_entity.id
_entity.type
_entity.pdbx_description
1 polymer ?
#
loop_
_entity_poly.entity_id
_entity_poly.type
_entity_poly.pdbx_seq_one_letter_code
_entity_poly.pdbx_strand_id
1 'polypeptide(L)'
;SAKMELSDANLQTLTEYLKKTLDPDPAIRRPAEKFLETVEGSQNYPLLLLTLLEKSQENVIKVCASVTFKNYIKRNWRIVGIRSIFYSDLSVCVNCNLWCKVLHVEDEPNKIFESDRIAIKANIVPLMLSSPEQIQKQLSDAISIIGREDFPQKWPDLLTEMVNRFQSGDFHVINGVLRTAHSLFKRYRHEFKSNELWTEIKLVLDAFALPLTNLFKATIDLCSTHANDASALKVLFSSLILIAKLFYSLNFQDLPEFFEDNMETWMTNFHSLLTLDNKLLQTDLVSNAIQFLASVCERPHYKHLFEDQNTLTSICEKVIVPNMEFRAADEEAFEDNSEEYIRRDLEGSGNP
;
A
#
# COMPACT_ATOMS: atom_id res chain seq x y z
N SER A 1 22.78 -14.20 22.80
CA SER A 1 22.03 -12.92 22.72
C SER A 1 21.16 -12.79 23.97
N ALA A 2 21.00 -11.58 24.49
CA ALA A 2 20.25 -11.30 25.72
C ALA A 2 18.73 -11.32 25.44
N LYS A 3 17.94 -11.75 26.42
CA LYS A 3 16.47 -11.69 26.38
C LYS A 3 16.03 -10.38 27.03
N MET A 4 15.29 -9.53 26.31
CA MET A 4 14.62 -8.39 26.92
C MET A 4 13.24 -8.85 27.38
N GLU A 5 12.99 -8.85 28.68
CA GLU A 5 11.66 -9.22 29.19
C GLU A 5 10.61 -8.18 28.80
N LEU A 6 9.38 -8.61 28.56
CA LEU A 6 8.22 -7.74 28.36
C LEU A 6 7.81 -7.10 29.69
N SER A 7 8.65 -6.20 30.21
CA SER A 7 8.47 -5.51 31.48
C SER A 7 8.24 -4.02 31.27
N ASP A 8 7.52 -3.38 32.21
CA ASP A 8 7.27 -1.94 32.16
C ASP A 8 8.57 -1.11 32.20
N ALA A 9 9.61 -1.62 32.87
CA ALA A 9 10.93 -0.99 32.90
C ALA A 9 11.59 -0.95 31.51
N ASN A 10 11.49 -2.04 30.74
CA ASN A 10 12.02 -2.08 29.38
C ASN A 10 11.18 -1.23 28.41
N LEU A 11 9.85 -1.23 28.57
CA LEU A 11 8.97 -0.34 27.80
C LEU A 11 9.27 1.13 28.07
N GLN A 12 9.47 1.52 29.33
CA GLN A 12 9.82 2.88 29.72
C GLN A 12 11.18 3.29 29.14
N THR A 13 12.18 2.41 29.26
CA THR A 13 13.51 2.66 28.70
C THR A 13 13.45 2.88 27.19
N LEU A 14 12.77 1.99 26.45
CA LEU A 14 12.59 2.15 25.00
C LEU A 14 11.83 3.43 24.65
N THR A 15 10.80 3.79 25.42
CA THR A 15 10.06 5.04 25.24
C THR A 15 10.98 6.26 25.37
N GLU A 16 11.83 6.30 26.40
CA GLU A 16 12.79 7.40 26.61
C GLU A 16 13.79 7.53 25.45
N TYR A 17 14.33 6.41 24.97
CA TYR A 17 15.24 6.43 23.84
C TYR A 17 14.55 6.80 22.53
N LEU A 18 13.32 6.32 22.29
CA LEU A 18 12.52 6.74 21.14
C LEU A 18 12.24 8.26 21.18
N LYS A 19 11.91 8.82 22.34
CA LYS A 19 11.77 10.29 22.51
C LYS A 19 13.03 11.04 22.11
N LYS A 20 14.20 10.57 22.56
CA LYS A 20 15.50 11.17 22.21
C LYS A 20 15.80 11.11 20.71
N THR A 21 15.26 10.15 19.98
CA THR A 21 15.44 10.11 18.51
C THR A 21 14.73 11.25 17.76
N LEU A 22 13.80 11.94 18.43
CA LEU A 22 13.07 13.09 17.87
C LEU A 22 13.70 14.44 18.23
N ASP A 23 14.77 14.43 19.04
CA ASP A 23 15.41 15.66 19.48
C ASP A 23 16.08 16.38 18.30
N PRO A 24 15.93 17.72 18.17
CA PRO A 24 16.60 18.48 17.11
C PRO A 24 18.13 18.45 17.24
N ASP A 25 18.68 18.24 18.45
CA ASP A 25 20.13 18.17 18.68
C ASP A 25 20.71 16.81 18.23
N PRO A 26 21.60 16.77 17.21
CA PRO A 26 22.27 15.54 16.80
C PRO A 26 23.09 14.87 17.92
N ALA A 27 23.53 15.61 18.94
CA ALA A 27 24.26 15.07 20.08
C ALA A 27 23.38 14.22 21.01
N ILE A 28 22.06 14.43 21.00
CA ILE A 28 21.08 13.63 21.75
C ILE A 28 20.54 12.50 20.86
N ARG A 29 20.25 12.80 19.59
CA ARG A 29 19.66 11.84 18.65
C ARG A 29 20.59 10.68 18.29
N ARG A 30 21.85 10.95 17.91
CA ARG A 30 22.77 9.89 17.45
C ARG A 30 23.08 8.83 18.52
N PRO A 31 23.34 9.19 19.79
CA PRO A 31 23.51 8.18 20.84
C PRO A 31 22.25 7.34 21.08
N ALA A 32 21.07 7.94 20.93
CA ALA A 32 19.81 7.21 21.09
C ALA A 32 19.57 6.20 19.96
N GLU A 33 19.81 6.59 18.70
CA GLU A 33 19.76 5.69 17.54
C GLU A 33 20.75 4.52 17.74
N LYS A 34 22.00 4.82 18.14
CA LYS A 34 23.02 3.79 18.40
C LYS A 34 22.63 2.84 19.53
N PHE A 35 21.99 3.34 20.59
CA PHE A 35 21.47 2.46 21.65
C PHE A 35 20.41 1.51 21.11
N LEU A 36 19.43 2.02 20.35
CA LEU A 36 18.38 1.18 19.75
C LEU A 36 18.95 0.10 18.84
N GLU A 37 19.97 0.42 18.04
CA GLU A 37 20.71 -0.56 17.21
C GLU A 37 21.42 -1.64 18.07
N THR A 38 21.97 -1.26 19.23
CA THR A 38 22.67 -2.23 20.09
C THR A 38 21.72 -3.24 20.77
N VAL A 39 20.50 -2.81 21.11
CA VAL A 39 19.51 -3.68 21.75
C VAL A 39 18.68 -4.48 20.75
N GLU A 40 18.73 -4.09 19.47
CA GLU A 40 17.97 -4.66 18.36
C GLU A 40 18.12 -6.19 18.21
N GLY A 41 19.30 -6.73 18.50
CA GLY A 41 19.58 -8.16 18.42
C GLY A 41 19.05 -9.00 19.59
N SER A 42 18.39 -8.37 20.57
CA SER A 42 17.86 -9.03 21.77
C SER A 42 16.51 -9.71 21.51
N GLN A 43 16.27 -10.86 22.13
CA GLN A 43 14.96 -11.53 22.06
C GLN A 43 13.87 -10.64 22.67
N ASN A 44 12.68 -10.67 22.07
CA ASN A 44 11.49 -9.85 22.36
C ASN A 44 11.62 -8.35 22.06
N TYR A 45 12.75 -7.83 21.59
CA TYR A 45 12.85 -6.44 21.14
C TYR A 45 11.70 -6.02 20.20
N PRO A 46 11.39 -6.76 19.11
CA PRO A 46 10.26 -6.43 18.25
C PRO A 46 8.91 -6.48 18.98
N LEU A 47 8.74 -7.38 19.94
CA LEU A 47 7.50 -7.51 20.71
C LEU A 47 7.30 -6.35 21.67
N LEU A 48 8.38 -5.81 22.24
CA LEU A 48 8.34 -4.58 23.03
C LEU A 48 7.90 -3.38 22.16
N LEU A 49 8.40 -3.27 20.92
CA LEU A 49 7.96 -2.23 19.99
C LEU A 49 6.47 -2.36 19.65
N LEU A 50 5.99 -3.58 19.37
CA LEU A 50 4.55 -3.82 19.14
C LEU A 50 3.72 -3.50 20.39
N THR A 51 4.20 -3.85 21.58
CA THR A 51 3.53 -3.54 22.85
C THR A 51 3.45 -2.03 23.10
N LEU A 52 4.47 -1.26 22.69
CA LEU A 52 4.44 0.21 22.79
C LEU A 52 3.37 0.84 21.88
N LEU A 53 3.12 0.27 20.70
CA LEU A 53 2.04 0.74 19.82
C LEU A 53 0.66 0.61 20.48
N GLU A 54 0.46 -0.48 21.22
CA GLU A 54 -0.80 -0.75 21.92
C GLU A 54 -0.93 0.07 23.20
N LYS A 55 0.08 0.02 24.09
CA LYS A 55 0.02 0.58 25.45
C LYS A 55 0.31 2.08 25.57
N SER A 56 1.09 2.66 24.64
CA SER A 56 1.46 4.08 24.76
C SER A 56 0.22 4.97 24.64
N GLN A 57 0.17 6.05 25.42
CA GLN A 57 -0.83 7.11 25.27
C GLN A 57 -0.40 8.18 24.25
N GLU A 58 0.90 8.28 23.98
CA GLU A 58 1.46 9.31 23.11
C GLU A 58 1.53 8.83 21.66
N ASN A 59 0.75 9.46 20.77
CA ASN A 59 0.72 9.14 19.33
C ASN A 59 2.11 9.25 18.69
N VAL A 60 2.92 10.22 19.11
CA VAL A 60 4.29 10.42 18.62
C VAL A 60 5.14 9.17 18.87
N ILE A 61 5.04 8.57 20.07
CA ILE A 61 5.76 7.34 20.42
C ILE A 61 5.25 6.17 19.61
N LYS A 62 3.95 6.07 19.38
CA LYS A 62 3.40 5.01 18.53
C LYS A 62 3.96 5.11 17.10
N VAL A 63 4.00 6.33 16.53
CA VAL A 63 4.59 6.53 15.20
C VAL A 63 6.07 6.14 15.19
N CYS A 64 6.87 6.59 16.15
CA CYS A 64 8.29 6.20 16.26
C CYS A 64 8.47 4.69 16.40
N ALA A 65 7.72 4.04 17.29
CA ALA A 65 7.79 2.60 17.48
C ALA A 65 7.43 1.85 16.19
N SER A 66 6.43 2.31 15.43
CA SER A 66 6.00 1.67 14.17
C SER A 66 7.08 1.79 13.08
N VAL A 67 7.73 2.95 12.98
CA VAL A 67 8.82 3.19 12.02
C VAL A 67 10.05 2.36 12.39
N THR A 68 10.43 2.36 13.68
CA THR A 68 11.54 1.54 14.19
C THR A 68 11.28 0.06 13.97
N PHE A 69 10.05 -0.41 14.23
CA PHE A 69 9.64 -1.79 14.00
C PHE A 69 9.72 -2.17 12.52
N LYS A 70 9.18 -1.35 11.60
CA LYS A 70 9.28 -1.60 10.16
C LYS A 70 10.74 -1.70 9.71
N ASN A 71 11.59 -0.79 10.20
CA ASN A 71 13.01 -0.78 9.86
C ASN A 71 13.75 -2.00 10.44
N TYR A 72 13.38 -2.45 11.64
CA TYR A 72 13.86 -3.71 12.23
C TYR A 72 13.54 -4.91 11.34
N ILE A 73 12.28 -5.04 10.91
CA ILE A 73 11.84 -6.11 10.00
C ILE A 73 12.63 -6.04 8.69
N LYS A 74 12.77 -4.85 8.10
CA LYS A 74 13.53 -4.65 6.86
C LYS A 74 14.99 -5.12 6.95
N ARG A 75 15.64 -4.95 8.10
CA ARG A 75 17.06 -5.30 8.30
C ARG A 75 17.30 -6.75 8.71
N ASN A 76 16.36 -7.33 9.46
CA ASN A 76 16.59 -8.60 10.16
C ASN A 76 15.70 -9.74 9.66
N TRP A 77 14.62 -9.45 8.93
CA TRP A 77 13.81 -10.48 8.29
C TRP A 77 14.49 -10.93 7.01
N ARG A 78 15.12 -12.11 7.05
CA ARG A 78 15.80 -12.70 5.89
C ARG A 78 14.83 -12.79 4.70
N ILE A 79 15.24 -12.27 3.55
CA ILE A 79 14.60 -12.49 2.25
C ILE A 79 15.61 -13.28 1.42
N VAL A 80 15.34 -14.55 1.16
CA VAL A 80 16.22 -15.38 0.34
C VAL A 80 15.84 -15.17 -1.12
N GLY A 81 16.71 -14.49 -1.87
CA GLY A 81 16.54 -14.28 -3.31
C GLY A 81 16.57 -12.81 -3.70
N ILE A 82 17.70 -12.37 -4.23
CA ILE A 82 17.75 -11.14 -5.03
C ILE A 82 17.55 -11.55 -6.49
N ARG A 83 16.45 -11.12 -7.09
CA ARG A 83 16.50 -10.68 -8.49
C ARG A 83 16.01 -9.24 -8.55
N SER A 84 16.99 -8.34 -8.54
CA SER A 84 16.92 -6.92 -8.88
C SER A 84 15.94 -6.06 -8.07
N ILE A 85 16.51 -5.14 -7.29
CA ILE A 85 15.79 -3.96 -6.81
C ILE A 85 15.36 -3.16 -8.06
N PHE A 86 14.07 -3.19 -8.41
CA PHE A 86 13.55 -2.28 -9.44
C PHE A 86 13.35 -0.88 -8.84
N TYR A 87 14.01 0.07 -9.49
CA TYR A 87 14.20 1.49 -9.15
C TYR A 87 12.96 2.38 -9.34
N SER A 88 11.72 1.92 -9.16
CA SER A 88 10.54 2.72 -9.54
C SER A 88 9.91 3.60 -8.43
N ASP A 89 10.33 3.48 -7.17
CA ASP A 89 9.75 4.27 -6.04
C ASP A 89 10.69 5.41 -5.57
N LEU A 90 11.53 5.95 -6.46
CA LEU A 90 12.52 6.98 -6.13
C LEU A 90 12.04 8.43 -6.39
N SER A 91 10.76 8.77 -6.18
CA SER A 91 10.31 10.17 -6.28
C SER A 91 10.25 10.93 -4.95
N VAL A 92 10.57 10.33 -3.79
CA VAL A 92 10.60 11.11 -2.53
C VAL A 92 11.69 10.63 -1.56
N CYS A 93 12.97 10.81 -1.90
CA CYS A 93 14.02 10.94 -0.89
C CYS A 93 15.33 11.48 -1.48
N VAL A 94 15.37 12.79 -1.73
CA VAL A 94 16.60 13.52 -2.08
C VAL A 94 17.45 13.71 -0.80
N ASN A 95 17.95 12.61 -0.21
CA ASN A 95 19.17 12.59 0.64
C ASN A 95 19.49 11.24 1.33
N CYS A 96 18.90 10.12 0.93
CA CYS A 96 19.11 8.87 1.67
C CYS A 96 20.21 7.97 1.06
N ASN A 97 21.49 8.33 1.32
CA ASN A 97 22.70 7.55 1.00
C ASN A 97 22.79 6.17 1.71
N LEU A 98 21.71 5.65 2.30
CA LEU A 98 21.66 4.35 2.99
C LEU A 98 20.98 3.23 2.19
N TRP A 99 20.35 3.54 1.06
CA TRP A 99 19.41 2.60 0.40
C TRP A 99 20.07 1.60 -0.56
N CYS A 100 21.31 1.81 -0.97
CA CYS A 100 22.01 0.89 -1.89
C CYS A 100 22.68 -0.32 -1.22
N LYS A 101 22.55 -0.50 0.10
CA LYS A 101 23.30 -1.55 0.84
C LYS A 101 22.50 -2.80 1.24
N VAL A 102 21.27 -2.99 0.76
CA VAL A 102 20.51 -4.23 1.01
C VAL A 102 20.83 -5.25 -0.10
N LEU A 103 22.10 -5.64 -0.20
CA LEU A 103 22.54 -6.87 -0.85
C LEU A 103 22.66 -7.91 0.26
N HIS A 104 21.60 -8.68 0.52
CA HIS A 104 21.71 -9.83 1.42
C HIS A 104 22.46 -10.95 0.69
N VAL A 105 23.62 -11.32 1.24
CA VAL A 105 24.50 -12.41 0.82
C VAL A 105 23.84 -13.74 1.24
N GLU A 106 23.93 -14.77 0.40
CA GLU A 106 23.20 -16.04 0.52
C GLU A 106 23.42 -16.82 1.85
N ASP A 107 24.41 -16.44 2.67
CA ASP A 107 24.84 -17.16 3.87
C ASP A 107 24.66 -16.42 5.22
N GLU A 108 23.94 -15.29 5.29
CA GLU A 108 23.69 -14.66 6.60
C GLU A 108 22.67 -15.45 7.45
N PRO A 109 23.00 -15.79 8.72
CA PRO A 109 22.08 -16.49 9.62
C PRO A 109 20.87 -15.61 9.97
N ASN A 110 19.72 -16.26 10.19
CA ASN A 110 18.49 -15.58 10.61
C ASN A 110 18.74 -14.79 11.91
N LYS A 111 18.49 -13.47 11.86
CA LYS A 111 18.82 -12.53 12.95
C LYS A 111 17.70 -12.39 13.98
N ILE A 112 16.52 -12.97 13.69
CA ILE A 112 15.33 -12.91 14.55
C ILE A 112 15.06 -14.30 15.14
N PHE A 113 14.77 -14.35 16.43
CA PHE A 113 14.38 -15.58 17.12
C PHE A 113 13.07 -16.13 16.59
N GLU A 114 12.96 -17.46 16.46
CA GLU A 114 11.77 -18.11 15.92
C GLU A 114 10.50 -17.82 16.74
N SER A 115 10.64 -17.77 18.08
CA SER A 115 9.55 -17.36 18.98
C SER A 115 9.00 -15.97 18.62
N ASP A 116 9.89 -15.04 18.29
CA ASP A 116 9.54 -13.66 17.99
C ASP A 116 8.90 -13.57 16.61
N ARG A 117 9.35 -14.38 15.64
CA ARG A 117 8.73 -14.46 14.31
C ARG A 117 7.27 -14.91 14.39
N ILE A 118 7.00 -15.97 15.17
CA ILE A 118 5.63 -16.48 15.38
C ILE A 118 4.78 -15.40 16.08
N ALA A 119 5.30 -14.80 17.15
CA ALA A 119 4.58 -13.78 17.90
C ALA A 119 4.35 -12.51 17.07
N ILE A 120 5.29 -12.09 16.22
CA ILE A 120 5.10 -10.96 15.30
C ILE A 120 3.94 -11.25 14.35
N LYS A 121 3.92 -12.40 13.69
CA LYS A 121 2.86 -12.79 12.76
C LYS A 121 1.48 -12.83 13.42
N ALA A 122 1.41 -13.30 14.66
CA ALA A 122 0.16 -13.39 15.41
C ALA A 122 -0.40 -12.01 15.83
N ASN A 123 0.46 -11.01 16.04
CA ASN A 123 0.04 -9.71 16.59
C ASN A 123 -0.02 -8.57 15.56
N ILE A 124 0.78 -8.63 14.49
CA ILE A 124 0.94 -7.50 13.56
C ILE A 124 -0.33 -7.17 12.78
N VAL A 125 -1.10 -8.17 12.37
CA VAL A 125 -2.33 -7.96 11.58
C VAL A 125 -3.44 -7.34 12.45
N PRO A 126 -3.80 -7.90 13.63
CA PRO A 126 -4.77 -7.25 14.52
C PRO A 126 -4.40 -5.81 14.86
N LEU A 127 -3.12 -5.57 15.19
CA LEU A 127 -2.62 -4.27 15.58
C LEU A 127 -2.68 -3.25 14.43
N MET A 128 -2.42 -3.68 13.20
CA MET A 128 -2.56 -2.86 12.00
C MET A 128 -4.03 -2.42 11.81
N LEU A 129 -4.98 -3.34 12.01
CA LEU A 129 -6.40 -3.06 11.78
C LEU A 129 -6.99 -2.10 12.81
N SER A 130 -6.51 -2.14 14.06
CA SER A 130 -6.95 -1.23 15.12
C SER A 130 -6.20 0.11 15.16
N SER A 131 -5.15 0.27 14.33
CA SER A 131 -4.27 1.45 14.37
C SER A 131 -4.74 2.58 13.44
N PRO A 132 -4.42 3.86 13.76
CA PRO A 132 -4.61 5.00 12.86
C PRO A 132 -3.88 4.85 11.52
N GLU A 133 -4.32 5.56 10.48
CA GLU A 133 -3.84 5.43 9.09
C GLU A 133 -2.31 5.49 8.96
N GLN A 134 -1.64 6.40 9.67
CA GLN A 134 -0.19 6.55 9.58
C GLN A 134 0.56 5.31 10.08
N ILE A 135 0.11 4.73 11.18
CA ILE A 135 0.69 3.51 11.78
C ILE A 135 0.31 2.29 10.94
N GLN A 136 -0.94 2.24 10.49
CA GLN A 136 -1.45 1.20 9.60
C GLN A 136 -0.57 1.06 8.35
N LYS A 137 -0.14 2.18 7.73
CA LYS A 137 0.81 2.18 6.61
C LYS A 137 2.17 1.57 6.97
N GLN A 138 2.76 1.94 8.11
CA GLN A 138 4.05 1.37 8.54
C GLN A 138 3.96 -0.13 8.80
N LEU A 139 2.87 -0.60 9.41
CA LEU A 139 2.65 -2.02 9.68
C LEU A 139 2.32 -2.80 8.40
N SER A 140 1.55 -2.23 7.47
CA SER A 140 1.28 -2.82 6.15
C SER A 140 2.58 -3.07 5.36
N ASP A 141 3.50 -2.10 5.40
CA ASP A 141 4.83 -2.24 4.77
C ASP A 141 5.63 -3.36 5.43
N ALA A 142 5.61 -3.45 6.76
CA ALA A 142 6.30 -4.51 7.51
C ALA A 142 5.71 -5.90 7.19
N ILE A 143 4.38 -6.04 7.14
CA ILE A 143 3.71 -7.28 6.71
C ILE A 143 4.14 -7.66 5.30
N SER A 144 4.25 -6.68 4.40
CA SER A 144 4.66 -6.92 3.02
C SER A 144 6.09 -7.43 2.90
N ILE A 145 7.00 -6.92 3.75
CA ILE A 145 8.38 -7.43 3.84
C ILE A 145 8.39 -8.88 4.33
N ILE A 146 7.64 -9.17 5.39
CA ILE A 146 7.52 -10.53 5.94
C ILE A 146 6.94 -11.49 4.90
N GLY A 147 5.86 -11.07 4.23
CA GLY A 147 5.16 -11.88 3.24
C GLY A 147 6.00 -12.21 2.01
N ARG A 148 7.06 -11.46 1.69
CA ARG A 148 7.92 -11.81 0.56
C ARG A 148 8.57 -13.19 0.70
N GLU A 149 8.94 -13.54 1.93
CA GLU A 149 9.63 -14.80 2.25
C GLU A 149 8.68 -15.83 2.85
N ASP A 150 7.74 -15.38 3.69
CA ASP A 150 6.97 -16.29 4.53
C ASP A 150 5.59 -16.63 3.94
N PHE A 151 5.07 -15.83 3.01
CA PHE A 151 3.78 -16.10 2.37
C PHE A 151 3.97 -16.86 1.05
N PRO A 152 3.16 -17.89 0.75
CA PRO A 152 2.05 -18.42 1.57
C PRO A 152 2.44 -19.56 2.53
N GLN A 153 3.56 -20.26 2.33
CA GLN A 153 3.79 -21.56 2.99
C GLN A 153 4.11 -21.45 4.49
N LYS A 154 4.84 -20.40 4.91
CA LYS A 154 5.22 -20.18 6.32
C LYS A 154 4.27 -19.22 7.04
N TRP A 155 3.23 -18.73 6.36
CA TRP A 155 2.20 -17.85 6.92
C TRP A 155 0.84 -18.07 6.24
N PRO A 156 0.26 -19.27 6.36
CA PRO A 156 -0.95 -19.66 5.65
C PRO A 156 -2.20 -18.87 6.08
N ASP A 157 -2.27 -18.48 7.36
CA ASP A 157 -3.46 -17.85 7.93
C ASP A 157 -3.68 -16.39 7.47
N LEU A 158 -2.65 -15.76 6.87
CA LEU A 158 -2.68 -14.35 6.49
C LEU A 158 -3.83 -14.02 5.53
N LEU A 159 -4.07 -14.86 4.51
CA LEU A 159 -5.16 -14.66 3.55
C LEU A 159 -6.52 -14.79 4.21
N THR A 160 -6.72 -15.84 5.00
CA THR A 160 -7.97 -16.08 5.71
C THR A 160 -8.29 -14.91 6.65
N GLU A 161 -7.28 -14.41 7.37
CA GLU A 161 -7.46 -13.25 8.24
C GLU A 161 -7.84 -12.00 7.46
N MET A 162 -7.18 -11.71 6.32
CA MET A 162 -7.52 -10.58 5.46
C MET A 162 -8.96 -10.66 4.92
N VAL A 163 -9.35 -11.80 4.36
CA VAL A 163 -10.67 -12.00 3.74
C VAL A 163 -11.81 -11.86 4.76
N ASN A 164 -11.63 -12.39 5.96
CA ASN A 164 -12.64 -12.30 7.04
C ASN A 164 -12.95 -10.84 7.43
N ARG A 165 -12.01 -9.92 7.20
CA ARG A 165 -12.19 -8.50 7.55
C ARG A 165 -12.94 -7.70 6.50
N PHE A 166 -13.06 -8.18 5.27
CA PHE A 166 -13.89 -7.52 4.25
C PHE A 166 -15.38 -7.47 4.64
N GLN A 167 -15.82 -8.42 5.46
CA GLN A 167 -17.19 -8.49 5.95
C GLN A 167 -17.46 -7.56 7.16
N SER A 168 -16.47 -6.81 7.64
CA SER A 168 -16.60 -5.97 8.83
C SER A 168 -17.51 -4.76 8.64
N GLY A 169 -17.69 -4.29 7.39
CA GLY A 169 -18.42 -3.04 7.09
C GLY A 169 -17.68 -1.76 7.52
N ASP A 170 -16.53 -1.87 8.17
CA ASP A 170 -15.71 -0.74 8.59
C ASP A 170 -14.65 -0.42 7.52
N PHE A 171 -14.83 0.70 6.82
CA PHE A 171 -13.91 1.12 5.77
C PHE A 171 -12.51 1.48 6.27
N HIS A 172 -12.30 1.79 7.55
CA HIS A 172 -10.96 1.95 8.12
C HIS A 172 -10.21 0.62 8.15
N VAL A 173 -10.90 -0.43 8.60
CA VAL A 173 -10.37 -1.81 8.64
C VAL A 173 -10.18 -2.35 7.22
N ILE A 174 -11.20 -2.22 6.36
CA ILE A 174 -11.17 -2.68 4.97
C ILE A 174 -10.00 -2.02 4.22
N ASN A 175 -9.81 -0.71 4.35
CA ASN A 175 -8.69 -0.04 3.69
C ASN A 175 -7.32 -0.53 4.17
N GLY A 176 -7.16 -0.84 5.45
CA GLY A 176 -5.92 -1.45 5.97
C GLY A 176 -5.61 -2.80 5.33
N VAL A 177 -6.63 -3.65 5.21
CA VAL A 177 -6.52 -4.95 4.55
C VAL A 177 -6.18 -4.77 3.07
N LEU A 178 -6.90 -3.90 2.35
CA LEU A 178 -6.68 -3.66 0.94
C LEU A 178 -5.27 -3.10 0.66
N ARG A 179 -4.74 -2.21 1.51
CA ARG A 179 -3.35 -1.73 1.41
C ARG A 179 -2.34 -2.85 1.59
N THR A 180 -2.55 -3.72 2.57
CA THR A 180 -1.67 -4.86 2.84
C THR A 180 -1.67 -5.85 1.68
N ALA A 181 -2.87 -6.26 1.23
CA ALA A 181 -3.04 -7.11 0.07
C ALA A 181 -2.40 -6.49 -1.17
N HIS A 182 -2.59 -5.19 -1.41
CA HIS A 182 -2.00 -4.50 -2.55
C HIS A 182 -0.47 -4.55 -2.50
N SER A 183 0.12 -4.29 -1.33
CA SER A 183 1.58 -4.31 -1.16
C SER A 183 2.18 -5.72 -1.27
N LEU A 184 1.43 -6.78 -0.95
CA LEU A 184 1.82 -8.17 -1.20
C LEU A 184 1.72 -8.52 -2.69
N PHE A 185 0.57 -8.28 -3.32
CA PHE A 185 0.29 -8.76 -4.68
C PHE A 185 0.89 -7.88 -5.78
N LYS A 186 1.28 -6.63 -5.49
CA LYS A 186 1.96 -5.79 -6.49
C LYS A 186 3.27 -6.39 -6.99
N ARG A 187 3.91 -7.29 -6.22
CA ARG A 187 5.13 -8.00 -6.65
C ARG A 187 4.89 -8.88 -7.89
N TYR A 188 3.67 -9.41 -8.05
CA TYR A 188 3.32 -10.23 -9.21
C TYR A 188 3.50 -9.50 -10.53
N ARG A 189 3.56 -8.16 -10.53
CA ARG A 189 3.80 -7.35 -11.73
C ARG A 189 5.25 -7.39 -12.22
N HIS A 190 6.17 -7.78 -11.35
CA HIS A 190 7.61 -7.67 -11.58
C HIS A 190 8.33 -9.01 -11.39
N GLU A 191 7.64 -10.03 -10.87
CA GLU A 191 8.16 -11.39 -10.75
C GLU A 191 8.17 -12.12 -12.09
N PHE A 192 9.19 -12.94 -12.30
CA PHE A 192 9.26 -13.83 -13.47
C PHE A 192 8.30 -15.02 -13.28
N LYS A 193 7.70 -15.48 -14.38
CA LYS A 193 6.82 -16.66 -14.36
C LYS A 193 7.58 -17.89 -13.84
N SER A 194 7.03 -18.52 -12.80
CA SER A 194 7.54 -19.77 -12.21
C SER A 194 6.38 -20.60 -11.66
N ASN A 195 6.58 -21.91 -11.49
CA ASN A 195 5.54 -22.79 -10.94
C ASN A 195 5.18 -22.39 -9.50
N GLU A 196 6.16 -21.94 -8.74
CA GLU A 196 5.99 -21.46 -7.37
C GLU A 196 5.09 -20.21 -7.34
N LEU A 197 5.37 -19.23 -8.22
CA LEU A 197 4.56 -18.02 -8.36
C LEU A 197 3.13 -18.35 -8.78
N TRP A 198 2.95 -19.24 -9.75
CA TRP A 198 1.62 -19.65 -10.22
C TRP A 198 0.81 -20.38 -9.15
N THR A 199 1.47 -21.22 -8.35
CA THR A 199 0.82 -21.93 -7.24
C THR A 199 0.36 -20.93 -6.17
N GLU A 200 1.17 -19.92 -5.86
CA GLU A 200 0.79 -18.85 -4.95
C GLU A 200 -0.38 -18.02 -5.49
N ILE A 201 -0.30 -17.56 -6.75
CA ILE A 201 -1.36 -16.77 -7.38
C ILE A 201 -2.67 -17.55 -7.38
N LYS A 202 -2.65 -18.84 -7.72
CA LYS A 202 -3.84 -19.70 -7.69
C LYS A 202 -4.46 -19.75 -6.29
N LEU A 203 -3.64 -19.98 -5.26
CA LEU A 203 -4.11 -20.00 -3.87
C LEU A 203 -4.73 -18.66 -3.46
N VAL A 204 -4.14 -17.54 -3.88
CA VAL A 204 -4.71 -16.19 -3.66
C VAL A 204 -6.04 -16.03 -4.38
N LEU A 205 -6.14 -16.44 -5.64
CA LEU A 205 -7.37 -16.30 -6.43
C LEU A 205 -8.53 -17.09 -5.84
N ASP A 206 -8.28 -18.34 -5.44
CA ASP A 206 -9.28 -19.23 -4.83
C ASP A 206 -9.89 -18.63 -3.55
N ALA A 207 -9.10 -17.89 -2.77
CA ALA A 207 -9.56 -17.26 -1.53
C ALA A 207 -10.06 -15.82 -1.69
N PHE A 208 -9.49 -15.05 -2.61
CA PHE A 208 -9.59 -13.58 -2.60
C PHE A 208 -10.45 -13.02 -3.74
N ALA A 209 -10.58 -13.71 -4.88
CA ALA A 209 -11.22 -13.15 -6.06
C ALA A 209 -12.72 -12.87 -5.87
N LEU A 210 -13.46 -13.84 -5.29
CA LEU A 210 -14.88 -13.68 -4.99
C LEU A 210 -15.15 -12.62 -3.91
N PRO A 211 -14.49 -12.66 -2.72
CA PRO A 211 -14.67 -11.61 -1.71
C PRO A 211 -14.32 -10.20 -2.21
N LEU A 212 -13.25 -10.06 -3.01
CA LEU A 212 -12.87 -8.77 -3.59
C LEU A 212 -13.92 -8.25 -4.57
N THR A 213 -14.48 -9.12 -5.41
CA THR A 213 -15.53 -8.76 -6.37
C THR A 213 -16.82 -8.34 -5.65
N ASN A 214 -17.21 -9.05 -4.60
CA ASN A 214 -18.36 -8.68 -3.78
C ASN A 214 -18.15 -7.34 -3.07
N LEU A 215 -16.95 -7.12 -2.52
CA LEU A 215 -16.59 -5.85 -1.89
C LEU A 215 -16.60 -4.70 -2.92
N PHE A 216 -16.13 -4.93 -4.14
CA PHE A 216 -16.16 -3.93 -5.21
C PHE A 216 -17.60 -3.47 -5.48
N LYS A 217 -18.51 -4.41 -5.75
CA LYS A 217 -19.93 -4.12 -6.00
C LYS A 217 -20.56 -3.35 -4.82
N ALA A 218 -20.39 -3.85 -3.61
CA ALA A 218 -20.92 -3.20 -2.41
C ALA A 218 -20.38 -1.78 -2.21
N THR A 219 -19.10 -1.54 -2.52
CA THR A 219 -18.49 -0.22 -2.40
C THR A 219 -19.04 0.75 -3.45
N ILE A 220 -19.29 0.28 -4.68
CA ILE A 220 -19.95 1.08 -5.74
C ILE A 220 -21.37 1.48 -5.32
N ASP A 221 -22.17 0.52 -4.82
CA ASP A 221 -23.54 0.78 -4.37
C ASP A 221 -23.58 1.82 -3.23
N LEU A 222 -22.60 1.76 -2.32
CA LEU A 222 -22.44 2.75 -1.26
C LEU A 222 -22.05 4.14 -1.79
N CYS A 223 -21.25 4.24 -2.85
CA CYS A 223 -20.95 5.53 -3.49
C CYS A 223 -22.22 6.21 -4.00
N SER A 224 -23.15 5.45 -4.60
CA SER A 224 -24.45 5.97 -5.04
C SER A 224 -25.32 6.40 -3.86
N THR A 225 -25.28 5.66 -2.75
CA THR A 225 -26.06 5.97 -1.53
C THR A 225 -25.54 7.22 -0.81
N HIS A 226 -24.23 7.42 -0.78
CA HIS A 226 -23.55 8.54 -0.10
C HIS A 226 -23.13 9.66 -1.07
N ALA A 227 -23.80 9.81 -2.22
CA ALA A 227 -23.40 10.73 -3.29
C ALA A 227 -23.26 12.22 -2.87
N ASN A 228 -23.92 12.61 -1.77
CA ASN A 228 -23.90 13.99 -1.24
C ASN A 228 -22.93 14.18 -0.05
N ASP A 229 -22.23 13.14 0.40
CA ASP A 229 -21.28 13.21 1.50
C ASP A 229 -19.84 13.12 0.97
N ALA A 230 -19.20 14.29 0.84
CA ALA A 230 -17.83 14.38 0.35
C ALA A 230 -16.83 13.62 1.23
N SER A 231 -17.07 13.50 2.53
CA SER A 231 -16.16 12.81 3.45
C SER A 231 -16.25 11.29 3.29
N ALA A 232 -17.47 10.76 3.21
CA ALA A 232 -17.72 9.35 2.94
C ALA A 232 -17.19 8.96 1.56
N LEU A 233 -17.47 9.78 0.52
CA LEU A 233 -16.99 9.51 -0.83
C LEU A 233 -15.46 9.43 -0.91
N LYS A 234 -14.72 10.32 -0.23
CA LYS A 234 -13.24 10.23 -0.19
C LYS A 234 -12.75 8.88 0.34
N VAL A 235 -13.39 8.35 1.38
CA VAL A 235 -13.03 7.04 1.96
C VAL A 235 -13.40 5.89 1.02
N LEU A 236 -14.59 5.94 0.41
CA LEU A 236 -15.05 4.92 -0.54
C LEU A 236 -14.16 4.89 -1.78
N PHE A 237 -13.82 6.05 -2.35
CA PHE A 237 -12.91 6.14 -3.50
C PHE A 237 -11.49 5.69 -3.19
N SER A 238 -10.98 5.95 -1.97
CA SER A 238 -9.70 5.39 -1.53
C SER A 238 -9.71 3.86 -1.59
N SER A 239 -10.83 3.27 -1.18
CA SER A 239 -11.05 1.81 -1.20
C SER A 239 -11.14 1.29 -2.64
N LEU A 240 -11.91 1.96 -3.50
CA LEU A 240 -12.07 1.61 -4.91
C LEU A 240 -10.74 1.66 -5.68
N ILE A 241 -9.89 2.64 -5.40
CA ILE A 241 -8.54 2.72 -6.00
C ILE A 241 -7.70 1.52 -5.59
N LEU A 242 -7.74 1.10 -4.33
CA LEU A 242 -7.00 -0.08 -3.87
C LEU A 242 -7.55 -1.36 -4.49
N ILE A 243 -8.87 -1.49 -4.60
CA ILE A 243 -9.55 -2.61 -5.28
C ILE A 243 -9.14 -2.68 -6.75
N ALA A 244 -9.13 -1.56 -7.47
CA ALA A 244 -8.68 -1.49 -8.86
C ALA A 244 -7.20 -1.89 -9.01
N LYS A 245 -6.34 -1.42 -8.10
CA LYS A 245 -4.92 -1.81 -8.06
C LYS A 245 -4.74 -3.31 -7.78
N LEU A 246 -5.59 -3.90 -6.93
CA LEU A 246 -5.59 -5.34 -6.66
C LEU A 246 -6.05 -6.14 -7.87
N PHE A 247 -7.16 -5.74 -8.50
CA PHE A 247 -7.62 -6.31 -9.77
C PHE A 247 -6.49 -6.32 -10.81
N TYR A 248 -5.80 -5.19 -10.99
CA TYR A 248 -4.66 -5.13 -11.90
C TYR A 248 -3.52 -6.08 -11.52
N SER A 249 -3.15 -6.15 -10.24
CA SER A 249 -2.08 -7.06 -9.79
C SER A 249 -2.42 -8.53 -10.01
N LEU A 250 -3.67 -8.93 -9.74
CA LEU A 250 -4.13 -10.32 -9.85
C LEU A 250 -4.28 -10.77 -11.31
N ASN A 251 -4.57 -9.84 -12.22
CA ASN A 251 -4.72 -10.08 -13.65
C ASN A 251 -3.45 -9.74 -14.46
N PHE A 252 -2.31 -9.45 -13.80
CA PHE A 252 -1.12 -8.97 -14.49
C PHE A 252 -0.39 -10.07 -15.26
N GLN A 253 -0.22 -11.24 -14.62
CA GLN A 253 0.54 -12.36 -15.19
C GLN A 253 -0.24 -13.06 -16.30
N ASP A 254 -1.55 -13.14 -16.10
CA ASP A 254 -2.56 -13.71 -17.00
C ASP A 254 -3.96 -13.30 -16.52
N LEU A 255 -4.97 -13.57 -17.33
CA LEU A 255 -6.38 -13.40 -16.98
C LEU A 255 -6.92 -14.71 -16.36
N PRO A 256 -7.21 -14.76 -15.05
CA PRO A 256 -7.79 -15.95 -14.42
C PRO A 256 -9.26 -16.17 -14.81
N GLU A 257 -9.67 -17.43 -14.94
CA GLU A 257 -11.03 -17.87 -15.29
C GLU A 257 -12.11 -17.16 -14.48
N PHE A 258 -11.92 -17.03 -13.15
CA PHE A 258 -12.88 -16.31 -12.31
C PHE A 258 -13.11 -14.85 -12.76
N PHE A 259 -12.05 -14.12 -13.12
CA PHE A 259 -12.19 -12.74 -13.57
C PHE A 259 -12.69 -12.64 -15.00
N GLU A 260 -12.43 -13.65 -15.83
CA GLU A 260 -13.02 -13.78 -17.17
C GLU A 260 -14.54 -13.95 -17.08
N ASP A 261 -15.01 -14.89 -16.25
CA ASP A 261 -16.44 -15.15 -16.02
C ASP A 261 -17.18 -13.94 -15.41
N ASN A 262 -16.47 -13.14 -14.61
CA ASN A 262 -17.03 -11.96 -13.94
C ASN A 262 -16.67 -10.65 -14.65
N MET A 263 -16.14 -10.70 -15.88
CA MET A 263 -15.60 -9.53 -16.56
C MET A 263 -16.66 -8.46 -16.82
N GLU A 264 -17.88 -8.87 -17.22
CA GLU A 264 -19.00 -7.95 -17.40
C GLU A 264 -19.26 -7.13 -16.12
N THR A 265 -19.31 -7.80 -14.97
CA THR A 265 -19.50 -7.13 -13.67
C THR A 265 -18.39 -6.12 -13.39
N TRP A 266 -17.13 -6.47 -13.61
CA TRP A 266 -16.00 -5.57 -13.36
C TRP A 266 -16.01 -4.37 -14.30
N MET A 267 -16.20 -4.59 -15.59
CA MET A 267 -16.14 -3.55 -16.60
C MET A 267 -17.34 -2.59 -16.52
N THR A 268 -18.54 -3.10 -16.23
CA THR A 268 -19.71 -2.24 -15.98
C THR A 268 -19.46 -1.29 -14.80
N ASN A 269 -18.94 -1.80 -13.68
CA ASN A 269 -18.67 -0.98 -12.50
C ASN A 269 -17.51 0.00 -12.73
N PHE A 270 -16.45 -0.39 -13.46
CA PHE A 270 -15.41 0.55 -13.87
C PHE A 270 -15.97 1.65 -14.78
N HIS A 271 -16.79 1.30 -15.76
CA HIS A 271 -17.44 2.29 -16.62
C HIS A 271 -18.31 3.26 -15.81
N SER A 272 -19.06 2.77 -14.80
CA SER A 272 -19.81 3.63 -13.87
C SER A 272 -18.89 4.60 -13.11
N LEU A 273 -17.71 4.17 -12.67
CA LEU A 273 -16.75 5.06 -12.01
C LEU A 273 -16.17 6.12 -12.94
N LEU A 274 -15.88 5.77 -14.18
CA LEU A 274 -15.33 6.69 -15.17
C LEU A 274 -16.35 7.74 -15.58
N THR A 275 -17.61 7.34 -15.72
CA THR A 275 -18.68 8.24 -16.14
C THR A 275 -19.33 9.00 -15.00
N LEU A 276 -18.86 8.79 -13.76
CA LEU A 276 -19.35 9.49 -12.59
C LEU A 276 -18.88 10.95 -12.60
N ASP A 277 -19.79 11.84 -12.98
CA ASP A 277 -19.63 13.27 -12.78
C ASP A 277 -20.15 13.66 -11.39
N ASN A 278 -19.22 13.82 -10.43
CA ASN A 278 -19.54 14.35 -9.11
C ASN A 278 -18.70 15.60 -8.84
N LYS A 279 -19.37 16.76 -8.78
CA LYS A 279 -18.76 18.06 -8.50
C LYS A 279 -17.96 18.09 -7.19
N LEU A 280 -18.27 17.22 -6.23
CA LEU A 280 -17.57 17.11 -4.95
C LEU A 280 -16.21 16.38 -5.03
N LEU A 281 -15.92 15.71 -6.15
CA LEU A 281 -14.72 14.91 -6.37
C LEU A 281 -13.71 15.57 -7.34
N GLN A 282 -13.93 16.83 -7.74
CA GLN A 282 -13.07 17.58 -8.67
C GLN A 282 -11.72 18.02 -8.05
N THR A 283 -10.95 17.09 -7.49
CA THR A 283 -9.56 17.30 -7.00
C THR A 283 -8.75 16.01 -7.17
N ASP A 284 -7.47 16.09 -7.58
CA ASP A 284 -6.32 15.13 -7.61
C ASP A 284 -6.51 13.60 -7.85
N LEU A 285 -7.73 13.07 -7.85
CA LEU A 285 -8.09 11.67 -8.06
C LEU A 285 -8.07 11.30 -9.56
N VAL A 286 -8.23 12.29 -10.43
CA VAL A 286 -8.32 12.14 -11.89
C VAL A 286 -7.02 11.57 -12.48
N SER A 287 -5.84 11.99 -11.99
CA SER A 287 -4.55 11.55 -12.53
C SER A 287 -4.31 10.05 -12.33
N ASN A 288 -4.64 9.52 -11.15
CA ASN A 288 -4.50 8.09 -10.85
C ASN A 288 -5.50 7.22 -11.63
N ALA A 289 -6.72 7.72 -11.85
CA ALA A 289 -7.74 7.03 -12.65
C ALA A 289 -7.36 6.98 -14.14
N ILE A 290 -6.83 8.07 -14.69
CA ILE A 290 -6.36 8.14 -16.09
C ILE A 290 -5.14 7.22 -16.30
N GLN A 291 -4.19 7.19 -15.36
CA GLN A 291 -3.05 6.27 -15.44
C GLN A 291 -3.47 4.79 -15.41
N PHE A 292 -4.47 4.45 -14.58
CA PHE A 292 -5.03 3.10 -14.56
C PHE A 292 -5.69 2.76 -15.90
N LEU A 293 -6.52 3.66 -16.45
CA LEU A 293 -7.15 3.44 -17.75
C LEU A 293 -6.14 3.27 -18.88
N ALA A 294 -5.12 4.12 -18.94
CA ALA A 294 -4.05 4.01 -19.92
C ALA A 294 -3.41 2.61 -19.85
N SER A 295 -3.12 2.11 -18.65
CA SER A 295 -2.50 0.79 -18.45
C SER A 295 -3.39 -0.40 -18.83
N VAL A 296 -4.73 -0.25 -18.72
CA VAL A 296 -5.69 -1.28 -19.14
C VAL A 296 -5.86 -1.26 -20.66
N CYS A 297 -5.93 -0.07 -21.27
CA CYS A 297 -6.08 0.11 -22.72
C CYS A 297 -4.83 -0.31 -23.51
N GLU A 298 -3.63 -0.29 -22.91
CA GLU A 298 -2.39 -0.75 -23.56
C GLU A 298 -2.32 -2.28 -23.77
N ARG A 299 -3.22 -3.05 -23.15
CA ARG A 299 -3.22 -4.52 -23.25
C ARG A 299 -4.10 -4.99 -24.41
N PRO A 300 -3.55 -5.74 -25.38
CA PRO A 300 -4.31 -6.21 -26.55
C PRO A 300 -5.56 -7.04 -26.21
N HIS A 301 -5.52 -7.76 -25.09
CA HIS A 301 -6.60 -8.64 -24.66
C HIS A 301 -7.82 -7.85 -24.12
N TYR A 302 -7.62 -6.70 -23.50
CA TYR A 302 -8.71 -5.86 -22.96
C TYR A 302 -9.24 -4.84 -23.98
N LYS A 303 -8.59 -4.72 -25.14
CA LYS A 303 -8.93 -3.76 -26.18
C LYS A 303 -10.40 -3.86 -26.60
N HIS A 304 -10.91 -5.08 -26.76
CA HIS A 304 -12.30 -5.33 -27.16
C HIS A 304 -13.35 -4.77 -26.19
N LEU A 305 -13.02 -4.59 -24.91
CA LEU A 305 -13.90 -4.01 -23.89
C LEU A 305 -14.03 -2.49 -24.03
N PHE A 306 -13.07 -1.85 -24.70
CA PHE A 306 -13.05 -0.43 -25.01
C PHE A 306 -13.18 -0.16 -26.52
N GLU A 307 -13.52 -1.17 -27.32
CA GLU A 307 -13.79 -1.01 -28.77
C GLU A 307 -15.25 -0.62 -29.04
N ASP A 308 -16.14 -0.79 -28.06
CA ASP A 308 -17.52 -0.32 -28.17
C ASP A 308 -17.56 1.20 -28.34
N GLN A 309 -18.18 1.64 -29.44
CA GLN A 309 -18.27 3.03 -29.84
C GLN A 309 -18.94 3.89 -28.74
N ASN A 310 -19.96 3.36 -28.07
CA ASN A 310 -20.68 4.11 -27.03
C ASN A 310 -19.82 4.31 -25.78
N THR A 311 -19.04 3.29 -25.41
CA THR A 311 -18.07 3.33 -24.31
C THR A 311 -16.97 4.36 -24.60
N LEU A 312 -16.39 4.34 -25.81
CA LEU A 312 -15.40 5.33 -26.23
C LEU A 312 -15.95 6.75 -26.26
N THR A 313 -17.14 6.94 -26.84
CA THR A 313 -17.80 8.25 -26.85
C THR A 313 -18.05 8.73 -25.43
N SER A 314 -18.53 7.88 -24.52
CA SER A 314 -18.77 8.25 -23.13
C SER A 314 -17.48 8.59 -22.37
N ILE A 315 -16.38 7.85 -22.60
CA ILE A 315 -15.07 8.19 -22.02
C ILE A 315 -14.56 9.52 -22.56
N CYS A 316 -14.62 9.72 -23.88
CA CYS A 316 -14.17 10.97 -24.50
C CYS A 316 -14.97 12.18 -24.00
N GLU A 317 -16.30 12.10 -24.01
CA GLU A 317 -17.18 13.23 -23.67
C GLU A 317 -17.26 13.52 -22.17
N LYS A 318 -17.21 12.50 -21.30
CA LYS A 318 -17.40 12.69 -19.86
C LYS A 318 -16.11 12.72 -19.06
N VAL A 319 -15.02 12.15 -19.58
CA VAL A 319 -13.73 12.05 -18.87
C VAL A 319 -12.67 12.89 -19.53
N ILE A 320 -12.46 12.73 -20.84
CA ILE A 320 -11.33 13.38 -21.52
C ILE A 320 -11.62 14.86 -21.76
N VAL A 321 -12.72 15.19 -22.44
CA VAL A 321 -13.05 16.57 -22.82
C VAL A 321 -13.14 17.52 -21.61
N PRO A 322 -13.87 17.19 -20.52
CA PRO A 322 -13.95 18.09 -19.36
C PRO A 322 -12.60 18.30 -18.63
N ASN A 323 -11.65 17.38 -18.80
CA ASN A 323 -10.32 17.49 -18.21
C ASN A 323 -9.27 18.10 -19.17
N MET A 324 -9.63 18.30 -20.45
CA MET A 324 -8.84 19.02 -21.45
C MET A 324 -9.24 20.50 -21.55
N GLU A 325 -10.36 20.90 -20.93
CA GLU A 325 -10.76 22.30 -20.89
C GLU A 325 -9.77 23.15 -20.11
N PHE A 326 -9.51 24.34 -20.65
CA PHE A 326 -8.65 25.35 -20.04
C PHE A 326 -9.28 25.79 -18.71
N ARG A 327 -8.58 25.56 -17.60
CA ARG A 327 -9.14 25.83 -16.27
C ARG A 327 -8.97 27.30 -15.97
N ALA A 328 -9.85 27.86 -15.13
CA ALA A 328 -9.70 29.24 -14.65
C ALA A 328 -8.34 29.50 -13.97
N ALA A 329 -7.75 28.46 -13.36
CA ALA A 329 -6.40 28.53 -12.79
C ALA A 329 -5.28 28.58 -13.85
N ASP A 330 -5.51 28.01 -15.03
CA ASP A 330 -4.58 28.09 -16.17
C ASP A 330 -4.66 29.49 -16.82
N GLU A 331 -5.87 30.08 -16.84
CA GLU A 331 -6.12 31.46 -17.27
C GLU A 331 -5.42 32.46 -16.34
N GLU A 332 -5.61 32.32 -15.03
CA GLU A 332 -4.96 33.14 -14.01
C GLU A 332 -3.42 33.02 -14.08
N ALA A 333 -2.89 31.80 -14.24
CA ALA A 333 -1.45 31.58 -14.39
C ALA A 333 -0.87 32.20 -15.67
N PHE A 334 -1.64 32.21 -16.77
CA PHE A 334 -1.25 32.87 -18.01
C PHE A 334 -1.30 34.40 -17.91
N GLU A 335 -2.32 34.95 -17.24
CA GLU A 335 -2.47 36.40 -17.02
C GLU A 335 -1.40 36.95 -16.07
N ASP A 336 -1.04 36.20 -15.02
CA ASP A 336 -0.05 36.62 -14.02
C ASP A 336 1.41 36.47 -14.51
N ASN A 337 1.73 35.39 -15.23
CA ASN A 337 3.07 35.15 -15.75
C ASN A 337 3.08 34.27 -17.01
N SER A 338 2.77 34.88 -18.15
CA SER A 338 2.68 34.20 -19.45
C SER A 338 3.97 33.50 -19.91
N GLU A 339 5.16 34.00 -19.56
CA GLU A 339 6.44 33.34 -19.91
C GLU A 339 6.61 32.01 -19.17
N GLU A 340 6.26 31.95 -17.88
CA GLU A 340 6.36 30.73 -17.09
C GLU A 340 5.29 29.70 -17.47
N TYR A 341 4.09 30.18 -17.83
CA TYR A 341 3.03 29.35 -18.39
C TYR A 341 3.48 28.67 -19.70
N ILE A 342 3.98 29.45 -20.67
CA ILE A 342 4.48 28.93 -21.96
C ILE A 342 5.63 27.95 -21.76
N ARG A 343 6.54 28.22 -20.81
CA ARG A 343 7.66 27.33 -20.49
C ARG A 343 7.17 25.99 -19.92
N ARG A 344 6.19 26.00 -19.00
CA ARG A 344 5.60 24.77 -18.42
C ARG A 344 4.79 23.96 -19.43
N ASP A 345 4.13 24.62 -20.37
CA ASP A 345 3.40 23.98 -21.46
C ASP A 345 4.36 23.30 -22.46
N LEU A 346 5.44 23.97 -22.84
CA LEU A 346 6.48 23.44 -23.75
C LEU A 346 7.30 22.30 -23.13
N GLU A 347 7.57 22.34 -21.82
CA GLU A 347 8.32 21.30 -21.11
C GLU A 347 7.45 20.04 -20.84
N GLY A 348 6.13 20.14 -21.01
CA GLY A 348 5.15 19.13 -20.61
C GLY A 348 5.08 18.99 -19.09
N SER A 349 3.93 18.57 -18.56
CA SER A 349 3.75 18.35 -17.11
C SER A 349 4.52 17.11 -16.61
N GLY A 350 5.85 17.14 -16.71
CA GLY A 350 6.73 16.37 -15.84
C GLY A 350 6.60 16.97 -14.46
N ASN A 351 5.66 16.45 -13.66
CA ASN A 351 5.63 16.76 -12.23
C ASN A 351 7.01 16.44 -11.64
N PRO A 352 7.60 17.32 -10.81
CA PRO A 352 8.57 16.88 -9.82
C PRO A 352 7.99 15.81 -8.89
#